data_AF-A0A3D3UF41-F1
#
_entry.id   AF-A0A3D3UF41-F1
#
_cell.length_a   1.000
_cell.length_b   1.000
_cell.length_c   1.000
_cell.angle_alpha   90.00
_cell.angle_beta   90.00
_cell.angle_gamma   90.00
#
_symmetry.space_group_name_H-M   'P 1'
#
loop_
_entity.id
_entity.type
_entity.pdbx_description
1 polymer ?
#
loop_
_entity_poly.entity_id
_entity_poly.type
_entity_poly.pdbx_seq_one_letter_code
_entity_poly.pdbx_strand_id
1 'polypeptide(L)'
;ICPQQIDDALYSGVTTMMGGGTGPAEGTNATTCTPGAFHIGRMLQAADALPMNLGFFGKGNATSPVPLHEQIAAGACGLKLHEDWGTTPAAIDNCLTVAEETDTAVTIHTDTLNESGFVENTIAAFKGRNIHAFHTEGAGGGHAPDIIKVCGEANVLPSSTNPTRPFTVNTIDEHLDMLMVCHHLDPNIPEDVAFAESRIRRETIAAEDVLHDLGAFSIIASDSQAMGRVG
;
A
#
# COMPACT_ATOMS: atom_id res chain seq x y z
N ILE A 1 -5.76 6.43 9.88
CA ILE A 1 -7.22 6.73 9.86
C ILE A 1 -7.67 7.51 11.09
N CYS A 2 -7.32 7.08 12.31
CA CYS A 2 -7.69 7.80 13.54
C CYS A 2 -6.53 7.85 14.55
N PRO A 3 -6.47 8.84 15.46
CA PRO A 3 -5.37 8.99 16.41
C PRO A 3 -5.32 7.89 17.49
N GLN A 4 -6.43 7.18 17.74
CA GLN A 4 -6.47 6.07 18.72
C GLN A 4 -5.47 4.96 18.38
N GLN A 5 -5.14 4.80 17.10
CA GLN A 5 -4.16 3.82 16.63
C GLN A 5 -2.76 4.05 17.21
N ILE A 6 -2.43 5.27 17.64
CA ILE A 6 -1.11 5.58 18.22
C ILE A 6 -0.90 4.81 19.52
N ASP A 7 -1.92 4.78 20.39
CA ASP A 7 -1.84 4.06 21.66
C ASP A 7 -1.77 2.55 21.41
N ASP A 8 -2.61 2.02 20.51
CA ASP A 8 -2.61 0.59 20.16
C ASP A 8 -1.24 0.15 19.59
N ALA A 9 -0.65 0.95 18.69
CA ALA A 9 0.68 0.70 18.13
C ALA A 9 1.77 0.77 19.21
N LEU A 10 1.72 1.79 20.07
CA LEU A 10 2.70 1.97 21.13
C LEU A 10 2.65 0.80 22.14
N TYR A 11 1.44 0.35 22.50
CA TYR A 11 1.25 -0.77 23.42
C TYR A 11 1.66 -2.12 22.83
N SER A 12 1.69 -2.27 21.50
CA SER A 12 2.28 -3.44 20.84
C SER A 12 3.80 -3.37 20.65
N GLY A 13 4.41 -2.22 20.96
CA GLY A 13 5.86 -2.00 20.86
C GLY A 13 6.32 -1.32 19.57
N VAL A 14 5.40 -0.84 18.74
CA VAL A 14 5.72 0.00 17.58
C VAL A 14 6.08 1.41 18.05
N THR A 15 7.21 1.93 17.58
CA THR A 15 7.71 3.28 17.94
C THR A 15 7.84 4.22 16.75
N THR A 16 7.60 3.71 15.54
CA THR A 16 7.63 4.49 14.29
C THR A 16 6.50 4.03 13.39
N MET A 17 5.69 4.98 12.93
CA MET A 17 4.64 4.72 11.94
C MET A 17 4.90 5.57 10.69
N MET A 18 4.98 4.91 9.54
CA MET A 18 5.11 5.55 8.24
C MET A 18 3.91 5.15 7.38
N GLY A 19 3.25 6.12 6.78
CA GLY A 19 2.01 5.90 6.03
C GLY A 19 1.46 7.23 5.54
N GLY A 20 0.14 7.32 5.35
CA GLY A 20 -0.50 8.58 4.97
C GLY A 20 -1.96 8.61 5.40
N GLY A 21 -2.54 9.80 5.37
CA GLY A 21 -3.94 10.01 5.69
C GLY A 21 -4.26 11.39 6.25
N THR A 22 -5.56 11.70 6.35
CA THR A 22 -6.08 12.98 6.86
C THR A 22 -7.26 12.79 7.81
N GLY A 23 -7.32 11.66 8.52
CA GLY A 23 -8.50 11.24 9.29
C GLY A 23 -9.34 10.18 8.55
N PRO A 24 -10.58 9.92 8.95
CA PRO A 24 -11.44 8.88 8.36
C PRO A 24 -12.12 9.35 7.06
N ALA A 25 -11.37 10.05 6.20
CA ALA A 25 -11.83 10.40 4.86
C ALA A 25 -11.69 9.18 3.95
N GLU A 26 -12.57 9.07 2.95
CA GLU A 26 -12.61 7.90 2.05
C GLU A 26 -11.24 7.56 1.44
N GLY A 27 -10.56 8.58 0.90
CA GLY A 27 -9.21 8.40 0.35
C GLY A 27 -8.16 7.89 1.37
N THR A 28 -8.33 8.17 2.67
CA THR A 28 -7.46 7.65 3.74
C THR A 28 -7.88 6.27 4.22
N ASN A 29 -9.18 5.95 4.16
CA ASN A 29 -9.69 4.62 4.49
C ASN A 29 -9.23 3.58 3.47
N ALA A 30 -9.02 4.01 2.22
CA ALA A 30 -8.50 3.17 1.15
C ALA A 30 -6.97 3.26 0.98
N THR A 31 -6.38 4.45 1.09
CA THR A 31 -4.99 4.67 0.64
C THR A 31 -4.14 5.36 1.70
N THR A 32 -2.87 4.93 1.82
CA THR A 32 -1.86 5.57 2.67
C THR A 32 -1.33 6.87 2.05
N CYS A 33 -2.21 7.82 1.74
CA CYS A 33 -1.89 9.10 1.11
C CYS A 33 -2.34 10.28 1.99
N THR A 34 -1.44 11.23 2.23
CA THR A 34 -1.76 12.59 2.71
C THR A 34 -1.65 13.56 1.51
N PRO A 35 -2.74 13.81 0.77
CA PRO A 35 -2.65 14.41 -0.57
C PRO A 35 -2.43 15.92 -0.53
N GLY A 36 -1.37 16.40 -1.17
CA GLY A 36 -1.12 17.83 -1.39
C GLY A 36 -0.50 18.56 -0.19
N ALA A 37 0.14 19.70 -0.47
CA ALA A 37 0.93 20.46 0.49
C ALA A 37 0.13 20.91 1.73
N PHE A 38 -1.13 21.29 1.55
CA PHE A 38 -1.99 21.72 2.66
C PHE A 38 -2.18 20.60 3.69
N HIS A 39 -2.58 19.41 3.23
CA HIS A 39 -2.86 18.29 4.13
C HIS A 39 -1.60 17.78 4.82
N ILE A 40 -0.47 17.73 4.11
CA ILE A 40 0.83 17.37 4.69
C ILE A 40 1.18 18.32 5.84
N GLY A 41 1.10 19.64 5.61
CA GLY A 41 1.37 20.62 6.66
C GLY A 41 0.43 20.50 7.86
N ARG A 42 -0.84 20.15 7.66
CA ARG A 42 -1.80 19.93 8.76
C ARG A 42 -1.50 18.66 9.55
N MET A 43 -1.12 17.59 8.89
CA MET A 43 -0.78 16.33 9.57
C MET A 43 0.53 16.43 10.35
N LEU A 44 1.52 17.17 9.83
CA LEU A 44 2.74 17.48 10.58
C LEU A 44 2.45 18.30 11.84
N GLN A 45 1.54 19.29 11.77
CA GLN A 45 1.10 20.04 12.95
C GLN A 45 0.37 19.15 13.97
N ALA A 46 -0.47 18.22 13.50
CA ALA A 46 -1.18 17.29 14.37
C ALA A 46 -0.22 16.26 15.03
N ALA A 47 0.83 15.86 14.32
CA ALA A 47 1.83 14.90 14.79
C ALA A 47 2.65 15.39 15.98
N ASP A 48 2.84 16.70 16.14
CA ASP A 48 3.66 17.31 17.20
C ASP A 48 3.20 16.95 18.62
N ALA A 49 1.92 16.59 18.78
CA ALA A 49 1.33 16.20 20.06
C ALA A 49 1.38 14.68 20.34
N LEU A 50 1.89 13.87 19.42
CA LEU A 50 1.81 12.41 19.49
C LEU A 50 3.17 11.79 19.90
N PRO A 51 3.20 10.84 20.86
CA PRO A 51 4.44 10.22 21.33
C PRO A 51 4.93 9.10 20.40
N MET A 52 5.09 9.39 19.10
CA MET A 52 5.41 8.43 18.05
C MET A 52 6.30 9.10 16.99
N ASN A 53 7.27 8.37 16.42
CA ASN A 53 7.93 8.86 15.21
C ASN A 53 6.97 8.70 14.03
N LEU A 54 6.64 9.80 13.34
CA LEU A 54 5.64 9.80 12.27
C LEU A 54 6.24 10.26 10.93
N GLY A 55 6.01 9.48 9.88
CA GLY A 55 6.33 9.82 8.49
C GLY A 55 5.07 9.80 7.63
N PHE A 56 4.89 10.83 6.80
CA PHE A 56 3.72 10.99 5.94
C PHE A 56 4.08 10.83 4.45
N PHE A 57 3.32 10.02 3.74
CA PHE A 57 3.44 9.80 2.31
C PHE A 57 2.48 10.72 1.55
N GLY A 58 2.97 11.35 0.49
CA GLY A 58 2.14 12.05 -0.49
C GLY A 58 1.46 11.07 -1.45
N LYS A 59 0.54 11.59 -2.27
CA LYS A 59 -0.06 10.84 -3.38
C LYS A 59 0.91 10.83 -4.57
N GLY A 60 1.33 9.65 -5.00
CA GLY A 60 2.25 9.43 -6.13
C GLY A 60 1.57 9.39 -7.50
N ASN A 61 0.24 9.25 -7.55
CA ASN A 61 -0.52 9.14 -8.79
C ASN A 61 -0.68 10.49 -9.50
N ALA A 62 0.27 10.84 -10.36
CA ALA A 62 0.19 11.97 -11.28
C ALA A 62 1.02 11.68 -12.54
N THR A 63 0.65 12.27 -13.67
CA THR A 63 1.45 12.24 -14.92
C THR A 63 2.28 13.51 -15.15
N SER A 64 2.17 14.47 -14.23
CA SER A 64 3.01 15.67 -14.18
C SER A 64 3.88 15.63 -12.91
N PRO A 65 5.16 16.02 -12.96
CA PRO A 65 6.05 15.97 -11.80
C PRO A 65 5.77 17.09 -10.78
N VAL A 66 5.26 18.25 -11.24
CA VAL A 66 5.01 19.44 -10.41
C VAL A 66 4.19 19.14 -9.14
N PRO A 67 3.01 18.48 -9.22
CA PRO A 67 2.22 18.14 -8.03
C PRO A 67 2.87 17.08 -7.12
N LEU A 68 3.90 16.36 -7.56
CA LEU A 68 4.66 15.46 -6.68
C LEU A 68 5.74 16.23 -5.91
N HIS A 69 6.47 17.12 -6.59
CA HIS A 69 7.47 17.97 -5.93
C HIS A 69 6.86 18.88 -4.86
N GLU A 70 5.66 19.43 -5.07
CA GLU A 70 5.01 20.28 -4.05
C GLU A 70 4.72 19.52 -2.75
N GLN A 71 4.39 18.22 -2.84
CA GLN A 71 4.10 17.37 -1.69
C GLN A 71 5.39 17.05 -0.92
N ILE A 72 6.45 16.69 -1.64
CA ILE A 72 7.77 16.43 -1.06
C ILE A 72 8.30 17.70 -0.39
N ALA A 73 8.25 18.85 -1.06
CA ALA A 73 8.66 20.13 -0.51
C ALA A 73 7.84 20.55 0.72
N ALA A 74 6.59 20.10 0.84
CA ALA A 74 5.75 20.34 2.02
C ALA A 74 6.07 19.41 3.21
N GLY A 75 6.89 18.38 3.02
CA GLY A 75 7.36 17.48 4.09
C GLY A 75 6.91 16.03 3.97
N ALA A 76 6.41 15.58 2.80
CA ALA A 76 6.22 14.14 2.58
C ALA A 76 7.58 13.42 2.59
N CYS A 77 7.68 12.31 3.32
CA CYS A 77 8.88 11.48 3.40
C CYS A 77 8.86 10.29 2.40
N GLY A 78 7.81 10.19 1.60
CA GLY A 78 7.59 9.14 0.62
C GLY A 78 6.39 9.47 -0.28
N LEU A 79 6.20 8.70 -1.34
CA LEU A 79 5.00 8.76 -2.19
C LEU A 79 4.34 7.37 -2.25
N LYS A 80 3.01 7.34 -2.23
CA LYS A 80 2.22 6.11 -2.46
C LYS A 80 1.55 6.16 -3.82
N LEU A 81 1.84 5.16 -4.65
CA LEU A 81 1.05 4.81 -5.83
C LEU A 81 -0.05 3.83 -5.40
N HIS A 82 -1.31 4.15 -5.68
CA HIS A 82 -2.46 3.31 -5.35
C HIS A 82 -3.43 3.15 -6.52
N GLU A 83 -3.99 1.94 -6.69
CA GLU A 83 -4.87 1.66 -7.83
C GLU A 83 -6.16 2.46 -7.81
N ASP A 84 -6.69 2.75 -6.62
CA ASP A 84 -7.85 3.64 -6.38
C ASP A 84 -7.62 5.07 -6.89
N TRP A 85 -6.36 5.48 -7.09
CA TRP A 85 -5.98 6.73 -7.75
C TRP A 85 -5.44 6.54 -9.18
N GLY A 86 -5.42 5.31 -9.69
CA GLY A 86 -4.89 4.89 -10.99
C GLY A 86 -3.38 4.62 -10.98
N THR A 87 -2.97 3.39 -10.66
CA THR A 87 -1.55 2.95 -10.71
C THR A 87 -1.15 2.55 -12.13
N THR A 88 -1.24 3.51 -13.06
CA THR A 88 -0.92 3.30 -14.47
C THR A 88 0.60 3.37 -14.74
N PRO A 89 1.11 2.78 -15.84
CA PRO A 89 2.52 2.90 -16.23
C PRO A 89 3.03 4.34 -16.30
N ALA A 90 2.19 5.29 -16.75
CA ALA A 90 2.55 6.70 -16.81
C ALA A 90 2.71 7.34 -15.42
N ALA A 91 1.82 6.99 -14.47
CA ALA A 91 1.93 7.46 -13.09
C ALA A 91 3.14 6.83 -12.38
N ILE A 92 3.39 5.54 -12.58
CA ILE A 92 4.55 4.82 -12.07
C ILE A 92 5.84 5.49 -12.55
N ASP A 93 5.97 5.72 -13.86
CA ASP A 93 7.18 6.29 -14.43
C ASP A 93 7.47 7.71 -13.95
N ASN A 94 6.44 8.57 -13.88
CA ASN A 94 6.58 9.93 -13.39
C ASN A 94 6.93 9.96 -11.90
N CYS A 95 6.26 9.15 -11.08
CA CYS A 95 6.52 9.07 -9.64
C CYS A 95 7.95 8.62 -9.33
N LEU A 96 8.42 7.57 -9.99
CA LEU A 96 9.79 7.08 -9.83
C LEU A 96 10.84 8.05 -10.40
N THR A 97 10.51 8.84 -11.41
CA THR A 97 11.42 9.90 -11.91
C THR A 97 11.59 10.99 -10.85
N VAL A 98 10.49 11.47 -10.28
CA VAL A 98 10.54 12.47 -9.19
C VAL A 98 11.27 11.92 -7.96
N ALA A 99 11.07 10.63 -7.65
CA ALA A 99 11.73 9.96 -6.54
C ALA A 99 13.26 9.97 -6.65
N GLU A 100 13.80 9.64 -7.83
CA GLU A 100 15.25 9.69 -8.10
C GLU A 100 15.80 11.13 -8.02
N GLU A 101 15.04 12.12 -8.47
CA GLU A 101 15.45 13.53 -8.41
C GLU A 101 15.49 14.09 -6.97
N THR A 102 14.72 13.49 -6.06
CA THR A 102 14.48 14.02 -4.71
C THR A 102 14.94 13.12 -3.58
N ASP A 103 15.51 11.95 -3.89
CA ASP A 103 15.88 10.90 -2.93
C ASP A 103 14.69 10.51 -2.02
N THR A 104 13.51 10.34 -2.62
CA THR A 104 12.26 10.02 -1.90
C THR A 104 11.84 8.58 -2.15
N ALA A 105 11.48 7.84 -1.11
CA ALA A 105 10.98 6.47 -1.27
C ALA A 105 9.60 6.43 -1.96
N VAL A 106 9.39 5.41 -2.80
CA VAL A 106 8.08 5.14 -3.44
C VAL A 106 7.54 3.80 -2.98
N THR A 107 6.30 3.83 -2.52
CA THR A 107 5.51 2.64 -2.17
C THR A 107 4.42 2.42 -3.21
N ILE A 108 4.08 1.16 -3.50
CA ILE A 108 3.12 0.83 -4.54
C ILE A 108 2.12 -0.23 -4.12
N HIS A 109 0.87 0.04 -4.46
CA HIS A 109 -0.24 -0.89 -4.61
C HIS A 109 -0.61 -0.91 -6.09
N THR A 110 -0.40 -2.05 -6.75
CA THR A 110 -0.46 -2.17 -8.21
C THR A 110 -1.90 -2.38 -8.73
N ASP A 111 -2.07 -2.37 -10.05
CA ASP A 111 -3.36 -2.46 -10.73
C ASP A 111 -3.93 -3.89 -10.65
N THR A 112 -4.81 -4.16 -9.67
CA THR A 112 -5.41 -5.49 -9.46
C THR A 112 -6.19 -5.94 -10.67
N LEU A 113 -6.88 -5.00 -11.32
CA LEU A 113 -7.74 -5.25 -12.48
C LEU A 113 -6.96 -5.59 -13.74
N ASN A 114 -5.65 -5.34 -13.74
CA ASN A 114 -4.83 -5.37 -14.95
C ASN A 114 -5.38 -4.45 -16.05
N GLU A 115 -6.01 -3.34 -15.67
CA GLU A 115 -6.69 -2.42 -16.59
C GLU A 115 -5.70 -1.82 -17.60
N SER A 116 -4.56 -1.39 -17.09
CA SER A 116 -3.52 -0.70 -17.85
C SER A 116 -2.36 -1.61 -18.29
N GLY A 117 -2.45 -2.91 -17.97
CA GLY A 117 -1.46 -3.95 -18.27
C GLY A 117 -1.38 -5.00 -17.15
N PHE A 118 -0.69 -6.10 -17.42
CA PHE A 118 -0.39 -7.13 -16.43
C PHE A 118 0.86 -6.78 -15.61
N VAL A 119 1.22 -7.63 -14.65
CA VAL A 119 2.35 -7.40 -13.73
C VAL A 119 3.67 -7.10 -14.46
N GLU A 120 3.92 -7.73 -15.60
CA GLU A 120 5.09 -7.48 -16.45
C GLU A 120 5.15 -6.05 -17.01
N ASN A 121 3.99 -5.42 -17.27
CA ASN A 121 3.92 -4.05 -17.74
C ASN A 121 4.28 -3.07 -16.62
N THR A 122 3.80 -3.35 -15.40
CA THR A 122 4.16 -2.61 -14.20
C THR A 122 5.65 -2.76 -13.86
N ILE A 123 6.20 -3.98 -13.92
CA ILE A 123 7.64 -4.23 -13.75
C ILE A 123 8.45 -3.46 -14.79
N ALA A 124 8.03 -3.49 -16.06
CA ALA A 124 8.68 -2.71 -17.11
C ALA A 124 8.63 -1.19 -16.85
N ALA A 125 7.54 -0.68 -16.28
CA ALA A 125 7.40 0.72 -15.89
C ALA A 125 8.34 1.12 -14.73
N PHE A 126 8.74 0.18 -13.88
CA PHE A 126 9.76 0.45 -12.86
C PHE A 126 11.10 0.83 -13.46
N LYS A 127 11.45 0.30 -14.65
CA LYS A 127 12.73 0.54 -15.34
C LYS A 127 13.95 0.24 -14.45
N GLY A 128 13.83 -0.75 -13.56
CA GLY A 128 14.88 -1.14 -12.62
C GLY A 128 15.13 -0.17 -11.46
N ARG A 129 14.30 0.87 -11.28
CA ARG A 129 14.39 1.82 -10.15
C ARG A 129 13.84 1.20 -8.87
N ASN A 130 14.36 1.66 -7.73
CA ASN A 130 13.96 1.15 -6.42
C ASN A 130 12.49 1.43 -6.13
N ILE A 131 11.76 0.42 -5.67
CA ILE A 131 10.35 0.58 -5.27
C ILE A 131 9.99 -0.38 -4.15
N HIS A 132 9.17 0.08 -3.21
CA HIS A 132 8.63 -0.76 -2.13
C HIS A 132 7.25 -1.27 -2.51
N ALA A 133 7.14 -2.58 -2.77
CA ALA A 133 5.86 -3.23 -3.02
C ALA A 133 5.14 -3.54 -1.70
N PHE A 134 3.97 -2.93 -1.50
CA PHE A 134 3.10 -3.24 -0.37
C PHE A 134 2.38 -4.58 -0.60
N HIS A 135 1.99 -5.24 0.50
CA HIS A 135 1.17 -6.47 0.53
C HIS A 135 1.39 -7.38 -0.69
N THR A 136 2.65 -7.76 -0.91
CA THR A 136 3.15 -8.29 -2.19
C THR A 136 2.54 -9.65 -2.55
N GLU A 137 1.99 -10.38 -1.59
CA GLU A 137 1.20 -11.58 -1.84
C GLU A 137 -0.09 -11.30 -2.64
N GLY A 138 -0.69 -10.14 -2.41
CA GLY A 138 -1.76 -9.58 -3.24
C GLY A 138 -3.16 -9.58 -2.62
N ALA A 139 -3.42 -10.19 -1.45
CA ALA A 139 -4.72 -10.07 -0.78
C ALA A 139 -5.05 -8.62 -0.39
N GLY A 140 -4.05 -7.85 0.05
CA GLY A 140 -4.13 -6.40 0.27
C GLY A 140 -4.18 -5.57 -1.02
N GLY A 141 -3.94 -6.20 -2.18
CA GLY A 141 -4.12 -5.61 -3.51
C GLY A 141 -2.90 -5.69 -4.41
N GLY A 142 -3.17 -5.66 -5.71
CA GLY A 142 -2.18 -5.77 -6.78
C GLY A 142 -2.57 -6.79 -7.84
N HIS A 143 -1.89 -6.73 -8.99
CA HIS A 143 -2.13 -7.56 -10.18
C HIS A 143 -2.60 -8.98 -9.85
N ALA A 144 -3.85 -9.29 -10.17
CA ALA A 144 -4.41 -10.61 -9.96
C ALA A 144 -4.06 -11.54 -11.14
N PRO A 145 -3.57 -12.78 -10.89
CA PRO A 145 -3.32 -13.40 -9.59
C PRO A 145 -1.84 -13.34 -9.14
N ASP A 146 -0.97 -12.66 -9.86
CA ASP A 146 0.47 -12.95 -9.89
C ASP A 146 1.38 -11.79 -9.48
N ILE A 147 0.84 -10.77 -8.78
CA ILE A 147 1.63 -9.70 -8.17
C ILE A 147 2.80 -10.23 -7.32
N ILE A 148 2.64 -11.39 -6.67
CA ILE A 148 3.69 -12.01 -5.85
C ILE A 148 5.00 -12.24 -6.60
N LYS A 149 5.00 -12.29 -7.94
CA LYS A 149 6.21 -12.36 -8.77
C LYS A 149 7.21 -11.23 -8.47
N VAL A 150 6.74 -10.05 -8.07
CA VAL A 150 7.64 -8.90 -7.81
C VAL A 150 8.58 -9.15 -6.63
N CYS A 151 8.33 -10.15 -5.77
CA CYS A 151 9.28 -10.54 -4.73
C CYS A 151 10.60 -11.10 -5.30
N GLY A 152 10.63 -11.49 -6.58
CA GLY A 152 11.83 -11.96 -7.28
C GLY A 152 12.62 -10.85 -7.99
N GLU A 153 12.12 -9.62 -8.00
CA GLU A 153 12.76 -8.50 -8.71
C GLU A 153 13.81 -7.82 -7.83
N ALA A 154 15.02 -7.66 -8.36
CA ALA A 154 16.18 -7.18 -7.58
C ALA A 154 16.06 -5.72 -7.09
N ASN A 155 15.24 -4.91 -7.76
CA ASN A 155 14.99 -3.51 -7.43
C ASN A 155 13.72 -3.31 -6.57
N VAL A 156 13.07 -4.40 -6.15
CA VAL A 156 11.85 -4.35 -5.34
C VAL A 156 12.18 -4.65 -3.89
N LEU A 157 11.61 -3.85 -2.98
CA LEU A 157 11.58 -4.11 -1.54
C LEU A 157 10.19 -4.68 -1.19
N PRO A 158 10.02 -6.02 -1.15
CA PRO A 158 8.71 -6.63 -0.94
C PRO A 158 8.32 -6.65 0.54
N SER A 159 7.06 -6.33 0.80
CA SER A 159 6.49 -6.38 2.15
C SER A 159 5.13 -7.06 2.18
N SER A 160 4.79 -7.63 3.32
CA SER A 160 3.46 -8.17 3.62
C SER A 160 2.69 -7.24 4.54
N THR A 161 1.37 -7.34 4.50
CA THR A 161 0.49 -6.81 5.54
C THR A 161 0.02 -7.93 6.44
N ASN A 162 -0.34 -7.62 7.68
CA ASN A 162 -0.43 -8.63 8.72
C ASN A 162 -1.66 -9.56 8.71
N PRO A 163 -2.81 -9.29 8.06
CA PRO A 163 -3.95 -10.20 8.19
C PRO A 163 -3.72 -11.56 7.54
N THR A 164 -2.91 -11.65 6.49
CA THR A 164 -2.56 -12.93 5.85
C THR A 164 -1.54 -13.74 6.66
N ARG A 165 -0.99 -13.18 7.75
CA ARG A 165 0.19 -13.71 8.46
C ARG A 165 -0.18 -14.35 9.80
N PRO A 166 0.10 -15.65 10.02
CA PRO A 166 0.42 -16.67 9.01
C PRO A 166 -0.83 -17.20 8.30
N PHE A 167 -0.66 -18.16 7.40
CA PHE A 167 -1.79 -18.87 6.81
C PHE A 167 -2.49 -19.78 7.83
N THR A 168 -3.76 -19.49 8.16
CA THR A 168 -4.57 -20.25 9.12
C THR A 168 -5.90 -20.71 8.54
N VAL A 169 -6.62 -21.54 9.30
CA VAL A 169 -7.92 -22.09 8.88
C VAL A 169 -9.00 -21.03 8.62
N ASN A 170 -8.92 -19.85 9.25
CA ASN A 170 -9.92 -18.79 9.09
C ASN A 170 -9.46 -17.66 8.15
N THR A 171 -8.21 -17.70 7.68
CA THR A 171 -7.62 -16.58 6.92
C THR A 171 -8.44 -16.25 5.67
N ILE A 172 -8.88 -17.25 4.91
CA ILE A 172 -9.64 -17.03 3.66
C ILE A 172 -11.00 -16.38 3.93
N ASP A 173 -11.77 -16.96 4.84
CA ASP A 173 -13.14 -16.52 5.12
C ASP A 173 -13.16 -15.09 5.66
N GLU A 174 -12.21 -14.73 6.52
CA GLU A 174 -12.09 -13.37 7.06
C GLU A 174 -11.77 -12.33 5.97
N HIS A 175 -10.91 -12.67 5.01
CA HIS A 175 -10.43 -11.70 4.03
C HIS A 175 -11.46 -11.35 2.98
N LEU A 176 -12.34 -12.29 2.61
CA LEU A 176 -13.38 -12.02 1.62
C LEU A 176 -14.32 -10.91 2.13
N ASP A 177 -14.84 -11.06 3.35
CA ASP A 177 -15.72 -10.07 3.98
C ASP A 177 -15.00 -8.72 4.19
N MET A 178 -13.74 -8.76 4.63
CA MET A 178 -12.93 -7.57 4.85
C MET A 178 -12.70 -6.77 3.57
N LEU A 179 -12.38 -7.45 2.45
CA LEU A 179 -12.14 -6.83 1.16
C LEU A 179 -13.42 -6.17 0.63
N MET A 180 -14.56 -6.87 0.74
CA MET A 180 -15.86 -6.33 0.33
C MET A 180 -16.18 -5.01 1.05
N VAL A 181 -15.88 -4.91 2.35
CA VAL A 181 -16.08 -3.67 3.14
C VAL A 181 -15.07 -2.58 2.76
N CYS A 182 -13.78 -2.89 2.69
CA CYS A 182 -12.74 -1.88 2.48
C CYS A 182 -12.82 -1.23 1.09
N HIS A 183 -13.29 -1.98 0.09
CA HIS A 183 -13.43 -1.50 -1.29
C HIS A 183 -14.87 -1.11 -1.66
N HIS A 184 -15.80 -1.04 -0.70
CA HIS A 184 -17.19 -0.61 -0.94
C HIS A 184 -17.93 -1.43 -2.00
N LEU A 185 -17.69 -2.74 -2.01
CA LEU A 185 -18.25 -3.68 -2.97
C LEU A 185 -19.63 -4.17 -2.55
N ASP A 186 -20.49 -4.52 -3.52
CA ASP A 186 -21.82 -5.06 -3.27
C ASP A 186 -21.85 -6.59 -3.49
N PRO A 187 -22.19 -7.39 -2.46
CA PRO A 187 -22.29 -8.85 -2.60
C PRO A 187 -23.39 -9.30 -3.59
N ASN A 188 -24.28 -8.40 -4.01
CA ASN A 188 -25.29 -8.65 -5.03
C ASN A 188 -24.81 -8.38 -6.47
N ILE A 189 -23.60 -7.83 -6.65
CA ILE A 189 -22.98 -7.60 -7.95
C ILE A 189 -21.98 -8.73 -8.24
N PRO A 190 -22.23 -9.59 -9.25
CA PRO A 190 -21.35 -10.73 -9.54
C PRO A 190 -19.91 -10.34 -9.85
N GLU A 191 -19.70 -9.21 -10.51
CA GLU A 191 -18.37 -8.69 -10.86
C GLU A 191 -17.58 -8.27 -9.62
N ASP A 192 -18.24 -7.70 -8.61
CA ASP A 192 -17.64 -7.30 -7.33
C ASP A 192 -17.18 -8.52 -6.53
N VAL A 193 -18.02 -9.56 -6.47
CA VAL A 193 -17.68 -10.83 -5.83
C VAL A 193 -16.53 -11.52 -6.57
N ALA A 194 -16.58 -11.56 -7.91
CA ALA A 194 -15.50 -12.15 -8.71
C ALA A 194 -14.17 -11.39 -8.55
N PHE A 195 -14.21 -10.06 -8.44
CA PHE A 195 -13.04 -9.26 -8.12
C PHE A 195 -12.46 -9.62 -6.74
N ALA A 196 -13.31 -9.69 -5.71
CA ALA A 196 -12.88 -10.05 -4.35
C ALA A 196 -12.27 -11.46 -4.30
N GLU A 197 -12.93 -12.44 -4.93
CA GLU A 197 -12.44 -13.83 -5.03
C GLU A 197 -11.14 -13.92 -5.85
N SER A 198 -10.97 -13.10 -6.88
CA SER A 198 -9.73 -13.08 -7.67
C SER A 198 -8.51 -12.68 -6.82
N ARG A 199 -8.74 -11.92 -5.74
CA ARG A 199 -7.71 -11.32 -4.90
C ARG A 199 -7.38 -12.18 -3.67
N ILE A 200 -8.36 -12.86 -3.08
CA ILE A 200 -8.17 -13.73 -1.92
C ILE A 200 -7.86 -15.16 -2.35
N ARG A 201 -6.56 -15.53 -2.35
CA ARG A 201 -6.08 -16.79 -2.90
C ARG A 201 -5.33 -17.60 -1.84
N ARG A 202 -5.78 -18.83 -1.62
CA ARG A 202 -5.16 -19.76 -0.66
C ARG A 202 -3.70 -20.04 -0.99
N GLU A 203 -3.41 -20.21 -2.28
CA GLU A 203 -2.12 -20.64 -2.78
C GLU A 203 -1.05 -19.58 -2.56
N THR A 204 -1.36 -18.30 -2.84
CA THR A 204 -0.40 -17.21 -2.67
C THR A 204 -0.22 -16.84 -1.19
N ILE A 205 -1.27 -16.87 -0.36
CA ILE A 205 -1.17 -16.70 1.11
C ILE A 205 -0.28 -17.80 1.73
N ALA A 206 -0.44 -19.05 1.29
CA ALA A 206 0.41 -20.16 1.74
C ALA A 206 1.86 -20.02 1.25
N ALA A 207 2.07 -19.54 0.02
CA ALA A 207 3.40 -19.27 -0.52
C ALA A 207 4.10 -18.13 0.22
N GLU A 208 3.37 -17.10 0.64
CA GLU A 208 3.89 -15.96 1.39
C GLU A 208 4.55 -16.41 2.70
N ASP A 209 4.02 -17.41 3.40
CA ASP A 209 4.64 -17.99 4.61
C ASP A 209 6.04 -18.54 4.30
N VAL A 210 6.14 -19.35 3.24
CA VAL A 210 7.41 -19.95 2.81
C VAL A 210 8.38 -18.88 2.31
N LEU A 211 7.90 -17.86 1.60
CA LEU A 211 8.74 -16.80 1.05
C LEU A 211 9.30 -15.86 2.13
N HIS A 212 8.57 -15.65 3.24
CA HIS A 212 9.15 -15.03 4.43
C HIS A 212 10.27 -15.88 5.05
N ASP A 213 10.04 -17.19 5.21
CA ASP A 213 11.03 -18.11 5.79
C ASP A 213 12.32 -18.22 4.94
N LEU A 214 12.18 -18.09 3.62
CA LEU A 214 13.30 -18.02 2.68
C LEU A 214 13.99 -16.66 2.62
N GLY A 215 13.44 -15.63 3.26
CA GLY A 215 13.94 -14.24 3.21
C GLY A 215 13.69 -13.53 1.87
N ALA A 216 12.75 -14.03 1.05
CA ALA A 216 12.34 -13.37 -0.20
C ALA A 216 11.39 -12.18 0.07
N PHE A 217 10.62 -12.22 1.15
CA PHE A 217 9.94 -11.05 1.69
C PHE A 217 10.80 -10.41 2.78
N SER A 218 10.87 -9.08 2.78
CA SER A 218 11.85 -8.35 3.60
C SER A 218 11.22 -7.56 4.76
N ILE A 219 9.91 -7.31 4.72
CA ILE A 219 9.21 -6.42 5.66
C ILE A 219 7.82 -6.98 5.98
N ILE A 220 7.37 -6.81 7.22
CA ILE A 220 5.97 -6.98 7.64
C ILE A 220 5.45 -5.62 8.10
N ALA A 221 4.25 -5.25 7.65
CA ALA A 221 3.55 -4.02 8.01
C ALA A 221 2.11 -4.31 8.46
N SER A 222 1.42 -3.30 8.97
CA SER A 222 0.05 -3.45 9.49
C SER A 222 -1.01 -3.42 8.40
N ASP A 223 -1.06 -2.33 7.63
CA ASP A 223 -2.24 -1.84 6.86
C ASP A 223 -3.38 -1.34 7.76
N SER A 224 -3.01 -0.67 8.84
CA SER A 224 -3.87 -0.35 9.98
C SER A 224 -5.23 0.28 9.61
N GLN A 225 -6.30 -0.47 9.90
CA GLN A 225 -7.71 -0.14 9.62
C GLN A 225 -8.07 -0.03 8.12
N ALA A 226 -7.19 -0.43 7.21
CA ALA A 226 -7.40 -0.47 5.77
C ALA A 226 -6.98 -1.85 5.24
N MET A 227 -7.65 -2.90 5.69
CA MET A 227 -7.22 -4.31 5.54
C MET A 227 -6.03 -4.72 6.40
N GLY A 228 -5.97 -4.24 7.64
CA GLY A 228 -4.85 -4.50 8.53
C GLY A 228 -5.05 -4.09 9.98
N ARG A 229 -4.21 -4.63 10.87
CA ARG A 229 -4.29 -4.44 12.32
C ARG A 229 -3.05 -3.71 12.83
N VAL A 230 -3.21 -2.64 13.61
CA VAL A 230 -2.06 -1.79 14.01
C VAL A 230 -1.22 -2.40 15.14
N GLY A 231 -1.87 -3.16 16.03
CA GLY A 231 -1.26 -3.79 17.21
C GLY A 231 -0.71 -5.18 16.93
#